data_AF-A0A3C0GBQ0-F1
#
_entry.id   AF-A0A3C0GBQ0-F1
#
_cell.length_a   1.000
_cell.length_b   1.000
_cell.length_c   1.000
_cell.angle_alpha   90.00
_cell.angle_beta   90.00
_cell.angle_gamma   90.00
#
_symmetry.space_group_name_H-M   'P 1'
#
loop_
_entity.id
_entity.type
_entity.pdbx_description
1 polymer ?
#
loop_
_entity_poly.entity_id
_entity_poly.type
_entity_poly.pdbx_seq_one_letter_code
_entity_poly.pdbx_strand_id
1 'polypeptide(L)' 'VIPEAGQQIILQTYGFFGSSGSVVYDSDGRIVGVLWGVDVQRDGIHKNIIWVAPIQNLDMDLALSAFCNSIIDRPRACR' A
#
# COMPACT_ATOMS: atom_id res chain seq x y z
N VAL A 1 -5.73 2.97 -24.38
CA VAL A 1 -6.38 3.48 -23.16
C VAL A 1 -5.30 3.54 -22.09
N ILE A 2 -4.87 4.73 -21.69
CA ILE A 2 -3.99 4.87 -20.53
C ILE A 2 -4.90 4.53 -19.35
N PRO A 3 -4.67 3.45 -18.58
CA PRO A 3 -5.50 3.21 -17.41
C PRO A 3 -5.36 4.44 -16.51
N GLU A 4 -6.48 5.06 -16.15
CA GLU A 4 -6.48 6.13 -15.16
C GLU A 4 -5.94 5.52 -13.87
N ALA A 5 -4.67 5.80 -13.56
CA ALA A 5 -4.11 5.45 -12.28
C ALA A 5 -4.93 6.25 -11.25
N GLY A 6 -5.74 5.54 -10.44
CA GLY A 6 -6.52 6.16 -9.37
C GLY A 6 -5.62 6.96 -8.43
N GLN A 7 -6.20 7.84 -7.60
CA GLN A 7 -5.45 8.75 -6.73
C GLN A 7 -4.31 8.04 -5.98
N GLN A 8 -3.08 8.58 -6.13
CA GLN A 8 -1.87 8.09 -5.48
C GLN A 8 -1.29 9.16 -4.55
N ILE A 9 -0.56 8.71 -3.53
CA ILE A 9 0.29 9.56 -2.70
C ILE A 9 1.74 9.35 -3.13
N ILE A 10 2.44 10.44 -3.43
CA ILE A 10 3.89 10.43 -3.66
C ILE A 10 4.58 10.89 -2.39
N LEU A 11 5.50 10.07 -1.88
CA LEU A 11 6.24 10.36 -0.65
C LEU A 11 7.74 10.36 -0.93
N GLN A 12 8.41 11.39 -0.44
CA GLN A 12 9.86 11.48 -0.49
C GLN A 12 10.47 10.77 0.73
N THR A 13 10.71 9.47 0.61
CA THR A 13 11.32 8.64 1.66
C THR A 13 12.07 7.47 1.05
N TYR A 14 12.88 6.77 1.86
CA TYR A 14 13.66 5.63 1.41
C TYR A 14 12.79 4.39 1.19
N GLY A 15 12.74 3.87 -0.03
CA GLY A 15 12.14 2.60 -0.40
C GLY A 15 13.16 1.69 -1.11
N PHE A 16 13.02 0.38 -0.93
CA PHE A 16 13.83 -0.60 -1.64
C PHE A 16 13.00 -1.80 -2.09
N PHE A 17 13.55 -2.62 -2.98
CA PHE A 17 12.88 -3.85 -3.37
C PHE A 17 12.65 -4.75 -2.16
N GLY A 18 11.45 -5.33 -2.10
CA GLY A 18 10.96 -6.07 -0.94
C GLY A 18 10.11 -5.24 0.03
N SER A 19 10.04 -3.91 -0.13
CA SER A 19 9.19 -3.06 0.70
C SER A 19 7.72 -3.00 0.25
N SER A 20 7.37 -3.56 -0.91
CA SER A 20 5.99 -3.59 -1.42
C SER A 20 5.04 -4.25 -0.42
N GLY A 21 3.86 -3.66 -0.23
CA GLY A 21 2.88 -4.12 0.76
C GLY A 21 3.11 -3.59 2.18
N SER A 22 4.21 -2.86 2.44
CA SER A 22 4.43 -2.22 3.73
C SER A 22 3.40 -1.13 4.00
N VAL A 23 2.96 -1.03 5.24
CA VAL A 23 2.01 0.01 5.69
C VAL A 23 2.76 1.30 6.00
N VAL A 24 2.23 2.42 5.51
CA VAL A 24 2.73 3.76 5.80
C VAL A 24 1.86 4.40 6.87
N TYR A 25 2.52 4.98 7.89
CA TYR A 25 1.85 5.64 9.02
C TYR A 25 2.18 7.14 9.03
N ASP A 26 1.25 7.95 9.55
CA ASP A 26 1.50 9.33 9.92
C ASP A 26 2.22 9.41 11.29
N SER A 27 2.58 10.63 11.72
CA SER A 27 3.26 10.86 13.01
C SER A 27 2.41 10.47 14.23
N ASP A 28 1.10 10.35 14.06
CA ASP A 28 0.16 9.96 15.12
C ASP A 28 -0.10 8.45 15.14
N GLY A 29 0.58 7.68 14.27
CA GLY A 29 0.44 6.23 14.15
C GLY A 29 -0.80 5.79 13.37
N ARG A 30 -1.45 6.68 12.62
CA ARG A 30 -2.60 6.33 11.77
C ARG A 30 -2.13 5.81 10.43
N ILE A 31 -2.86 4.84 9.88
CA ILE A 31 -2.56 4.29 8.56
C ILE A 31 -2.88 5.32 7.48
N VAL A 32 -1.89 5.64 6.66
CA VAL A 32 -2.02 6.53 5.49
C VAL A 32 -2.31 5.71 4.23
N GLY A 33 -1.65 4.57 4.10
CA GLY A 33 -1.76 3.74 2.91
C GLY A 33 -0.78 2.59 2.86
N VAL A 34 -0.67 1.96 1.71
CA VAL A 34 0.21 0.81 1.46
C VAL A 34 1.19 1.15 0.34
N LEU A 35 2.48 0.87 0.57
CA LEU A 35 3.53 1.04 -0.44
C LEU A 35 3.25 0.12 -1.63
N TRP A 36 2.98 0.73 -2.78
CA TRP A 36 2.73 0.04 -4.04
C TRP A 36 4.01 -0.10 -4.87
N GLY A 37 4.85 0.94 -4.90
CA GLY A 37 6.04 0.94 -5.73
C GLY A 37 7.12 1.92 -5.30
N VAL A 38 8.32 1.68 -5.80
CA VAL A 38 9.46 2.61 -5.74
C VAL A 38 9.66 3.24 -7.11
N ASP A 39 10.09 4.49 -7.16
CA ASP A 39 10.34 5.16 -8.43
C ASP A 39 11.57 4.57 -9.14
N VAL A 40 11.41 4.26 -10.42
CA VAL A 40 12.49 3.75 -11.28
C VAL A 40 12.61 4.68 -12.48
N GLN A 41 13.75 5.35 -12.58
CA GLN A 41 14.08 6.21 -13.73
C GLN A 41 15.07 5.50 -14.65
N ARG A 42 15.33 6.10 -15.81
CA ARG A 42 16.25 5.54 -16.82
C ARG A 42 17.63 5.17 -16.28
N ASP A 43 18.06 5.87 -15.23
CA ASP A 43 19.43 5.77 -14.69
C ASP A 43 19.50 4.90 -13.42
N GLY A 44 18.39 4.30 -13.00
CA GLY A 44 18.32 3.40 -11.85
C GLY A 44 17.16 3.70 -10.88
N ILE A 45 17.22 3.05 -9.72
CA ILE A 45 16.19 3.17 -8.69
C ILE A 45 16.38 4.50 -7.94
N HIS A 46 15.38 5.37 -8.02
CA HIS A 46 15.28 6.54 -7.17
C HIS A 46 14.67 6.11 -5.84
N LYS A 47 15.55 5.65 -4.94
CA LYS A 47 15.15 5.10 -3.64
C LYS A 47 14.46 6.12 -2.74
N ASN A 48 14.49 7.40 -3.08
CA ASN A 48 13.95 8.50 -2.30
C ASN A 48 12.51 8.88 -2.68
N ILE A 49 11.89 8.22 -3.67
CA ILE A 49 10.50 8.46 -4.06
C ILE A 49 9.75 7.13 -4.05
N ILE A 50 8.65 7.10 -3.31
CA ILE A 50 7.75 5.93 -3.26
C ILE A 50 6.33 6.33 -3.63
N TRP A 51 5.63 5.36 -4.20
CA TRP A 51 4.22 5.44 -4.59
C TRP A 51 3.38 4.66 -3.57
N VAL A 52 2.40 5.34 -2.99
CA VAL A 52 1.55 4.80 -1.94
C VAL A 52 0.09 4.85 -2.38
N ALA A 53 -0.55 3.69 -2.32
CA ALA A 53 -1.99 3.57 -2.49
C ALA A 53 -2.68 4.08 -1.21
N PRO A 54 -3.53 5.11 -1.29
CA PRO A 54 -4.20 5.68 -0.12
C PRO A 54 -5.15 4.65 0.49
N ILE A 55 -5.18 4.58 1.83
CA ILE A 55 -5.99 3.59 2.56
C ILE A 55 -7.49 3.74 2.27
N GLN A 56 -7.95 4.95 1.94
CA GLN A 56 -9.35 5.25 1.62
C GLN A 56 -9.83 4.57 0.33
N ASN A 57 -8.89 4.21 -0.56
CA ASN A 57 -9.20 3.52 -1.81
C ASN A 57 -9.04 2.00 -1.70
N LEU A 58 -8.71 1.48 -0.51
CA LEU A 58 -8.56 0.04 -0.29
C LEU A 58 -9.90 -0.55 0.17
N ASP A 59 -10.45 -1.44 -0.64
CA ASP A 59 -11.57 -2.28 -0.24
C ASP A 59 -11.07 -3.32 0.78
N MET A 60 -11.34 -3.07 2.06
CA MET A 60 -10.90 -3.92 3.16
C MET A 60 -11.59 -5.28 3.16
N ASP A 61 -12.84 -5.37 2.70
CA ASP A 61 -13.56 -6.64 2.63
C ASP A 61 -12.92 -7.53 1.56
N LEU A 62 -12.60 -6.95 0.40
CA LEU A 62 -11.86 -7.66 -0.66
C LEU A 62 -10.46 -8.04 -0.20
N ALA A 63 -9.71 -7.11 0.41
CA ALA A 63 -8.33 -7.32 0.85
C ALA A 63 -8.23 -8.43 1.91
N LEU A 64 -9.22 -8.52 2.79
CA LEU A 64 -9.26 -9.53 3.86
C LEU A 64 -9.96 -10.81 3.44
N SER A 65 -10.71 -10.84 2.32
CA SER A 65 -11.54 -11.99 1.92
C SER A 65 -10.78 -13.32 1.92
N ALA A 66 -9.58 -13.38 1.34
CA ALA A 66 -8.77 -14.59 1.28
C ALA A 66 -8.37 -15.09 2.68
N PHE A 67 -8.08 -14.16 3.59
CA PHE A 67 -7.74 -14.45 4.98
C PHE A 67 -8.99 -14.85 5.78
N CYS A 68 -10.04 -14.04 5.74
CA CYS A 68 -11.27 -14.27 6.50
C CYS A 68 -12.04 -15.53 6.06
N ASN A 69 -11.90 -15.96 4.81
CA ASN A 69 -12.53 -17.19 4.31
C ASN A 69 -11.71 -18.46 4.61
N SER A 70 -10.44 -18.33 4.98
CA SER A 70 -9.55 -19.49 5.23
C SER A 70 -9.42 -19.86 6.71
N ILE A 71 -9.98 -19.08 7.63
CA ILE A 71 -9.79 -19.25 9.08
C ILE A 71 -11.11 -19.66 9.73
N ILE A 72 -11.05 -20.69 10.58
CA ILE A 72 -12.21 -21.26 11.28
C ILE A 72 -12.73 -20.30 12.36
N ASP A 73 -11.82 -19.68 13.13
CA ASP A 73 -12.18 -18.73 14.17
C ASP A 73 -12.04 -17.29 13.65
N ARG A 74 -13.17 -16.62 13.42
CA ARG A 74 -13.19 -15.30 12.77
C ARG A 74 -12.68 -14.21 13.71
N PRO A 75 -11.48 -13.64 13.44
CA PRO A 75 -10.94 -12.55 14.24
C PRO A 75 -11.77 -11.28 14.06
N ARG A 76 -11.56 -10.28 14.93
CA ARG A 76 -12.31 -9.01 14.89
C ARG A 76 -12.22 -8.29 13.54
N ALA A 77 -11.12 -8.44 12.82
CA ALA A 77 -10.94 -7.85 11.48
C ALA A 77 -11.86 -8.46 10.41
N CYS A 78 -12.50 -9.61 10.69
CA CYS A 78 -13.37 -10.35 9.78
C CYS A 78 -14.87 -10.29 10.20
N ARG A 79 -15.24 -9.38 11.11
CA ARG A 79 -16.60 -9.23 11.65
C ARG A 79 -17.16 -7.84 11.38
#